data_AF-A0A254Q7X3-F1
#
_entry.id   AF-A0A254Q7X3-F1
#
_cell.length_a   1.000
_cell.length_b   1.000
_cell.length_c   1.000
_cell.angle_alpha   90.00
_cell.angle_beta   90.00
_cell.angle_gamma   90.00
#
_symmetry.space_group_name_H-M   'P 1'
#
loop_
_entity.id
_entity.type
_entity.pdbx_description
1 polymer ?
#
loop_
_entity_poly.entity_id
_entity_poly.type
_entity_poly.pdbx_seq_one_letter_code
_entity_poly.pdbx_strand_id
1 'polypeptide(L)'
;MSDIFYVVLLILGALLIYFRPLARATNVSIYWEIAVGSLAIVAFSIHMLNTYVVQKEIEEGLSKQPCGSSSPQGVCYNLDRTVCESAWNSVDQGCKDEAAPVLKERPGALIGPIVNRCKARRMDKVLRYNRIKADTALCRAYFDYIDNPN
;
A
#
# COMPACT_ATOMS: atom_id res chain seq x y z
N MET A 1 0.79 14.85 -3.65
CA MET A 1 0.91 16.14 -2.92
C MET A 1 1.44 15.92 -1.50
N SER A 2 1.02 14.85 -0.82
CA SER A 2 1.58 14.35 0.44
C SER A 2 3.09 14.04 0.37
N ASP A 3 3.58 13.39 -0.68
CA ASP A 3 4.99 12.93 -0.74
C ASP A 3 6.00 14.08 -0.74
N ILE A 4 5.66 15.19 -1.43
CA ILE A 4 6.49 16.40 -1.46
C ILE A 4 6.61 16.99 -0.04
N PHE A 5 5.52 16.99 0.72
CA PHE A 5 5.52 17.49 2.11
C PHE A 5 6.42 16.65 3.02
N TYR A 6 6.36 15.32 2.91
CA TYR A 6 7.21 14.42 3.69
C TYR A 6 8.70 14.53 3.31
N VAL A 7 9.02 14.70 2.03
CA VAL A 7 10.40 14.96 1.58
C VAL A 7 10.93 16.30 2.13
N VAL A 8 10.11 17.36 2.10
CA VAL A 8 10.47 18.66 2.69
C VAL A 8 10.70 18.54 4.21
N LEU A 9 9.85 17.78 4.91
CA LEU A 9 10.02 17.46 6.34
C LEU A 9 11.33 16.72 6.63
N LEU A 10 11.72 15.77 5.76
CA LEU A 10 13.00 15.07 5.90
C LEU A 10 14.18 16.03 5.73
N ILE A 11 14.15 16.89 4.70
CA ILE A 11 15.21 17.87 4.46
C ILE A 11 15.33 18.82 5.66
N LEU A 12 14.21 19.33 6.17
CA LEU A 12 14.18 20.18 7.36
C LEU A 12 14.68 19.45 8.60
N GLY A 13 14.26 18.20 8.82
CA GLY A 13 14.72 17.38 9.95
C GLY A 13 16.23 17.11 9.92
N ALA A 14 16.76 16.79 8.74
CA ALA A 14 18.20 16.59 8.54
C ALA A 14 19.00 17.88 8.77
N LEU A 15 18.49 19.03 8.29
CA LEU A 15 19.11 20.34 8.52
C LEU A 15 19.15 20.71 10.01
N LEU A 16 18.06 20.45 10.75
CA LEU A 16 17.98 20.69 12.19
C LEU A 16 18.99 19.85 12.98
N ILE A 17 19.20 18.58 12.60
CA ILE A 17 20.15 17.68 13.27
C ILE A 17 21.61 18.06 12.97
N TYR A 18 21.93 18.32 11.69
CA TYR A 18 23.32 18.53 11.24
C TYR A 18 23.82 19.95 11.46
N PHE A 19 23.05 20.96 11.06
CA PHE A 19 23.50 22.35 11.10
C PHE A 19 23.16 23.04 12.42
N ARG A 20 22.13 22.54 13.12
CA ARG A 20 21.63 23.06 14.40
C ARG A 20 21.47 24.59 14.39
N PRO A 21 20.79 25.13 13.35
CA PRO A 21 20.71 26.57 13.15
C PRO A 21 20.02 27.27 14.33
N LEU A 22 19.02 26.64 14.97
CA LEU A 22 18.27 27.24 16.06
C LEU A 22 19.09 27.25 17.36
N ALA A 23 19.76 26.16 17.74
CA ALA A 23 20.60 26.19 18.95
C ALA A 23 21.81 27.14 18.81
N ARG A 24 22.25 27.42 17.58
CA ARG A 24 23.33 28.39 17.31
C ARG A 24 22.86 29.84 17.30
N ALA A 25 21.65 30.11 16.81
CA ALA A 25 21.12 31.47 16.66
C ALA A 25 20.20 31.91 17.82
N THR A 26 19.63 30.95 18.54
CA THR A 26 18.70 31.16 19.65
C THR A 26 19.15 30.26 20.81
N ASN A 27 19.03 30.72 22.06
CA ASN A 27 19.41 29.95 23.26
C ASN A 27 18.52 28.71 23.52
N VAL A 28 17.95 28.12 22.48
CA VAL A 28 17.18 26.88 22.51
C VAL A 28 18.14 25.72 22.77
N SER A 29 17.75 24.84 23.68
CA SER A 29 18.55 23.66 24.01
C SER A 29 18.71 22.75 22.80
N ILE A 30 19.95 22.30 22.57
CA ILE A 30 20.34 21.40 21.46
C ILE A 30 19.47 20.13 21.44
N TYR A 31 19.03 19.66 22.61
CA TYR A 31 18.20 18.46 22.73
C TYR A 31 16.82 18.62 22.08
N TRP A 32 16.23 19.81 22.10
CA TRP A 32 14.93 20.07 21.45
C TRP A 32 15.04 20.01 19.93
N GLU A 33 16.12 20.56 19.38
CA GLU A 33 16.35 20.60 17.94
C GLU A 33 16.61 19.18 17.39
N ILE A 34 17.38 18.38 18.12
CA ILE A 34 17.63 16.97 17.80
C ILE A 34 16.33 16.15 17.92
N ALA A 35 15.53 16.36 18.98
CA ALA A 35 14.27 15.64 19.16
C ALA A 35 13.29 15.91 18.03
N VAL A 36 13.10 17.18 17.65
CA VAL A 36 12.19 17.57 16.55
C VAL A 36 12.69 17.04 15.21
N GLY A 37 13.99 17.17 14.93
CA GLY A 37 14.57 16.63 13.70
C GLY A 37 14.45 15.10 13.61
N SER A 38 14.66 14.39 14.74
CA SER A 38 14.52 12.93 14.80
C SER A 38 13.07 12.50 14.58
N LEU A 39 12.12 13.23 15.17
CA LEU A 39 10.69 12.96 15.00
C LEU A 39 10.25 13.13 13.54
N ALA A 40 10.77 14.13 12.84
CA ALA A 40 10.51 14.34 11.41
C ALA A 40 11.02 13.16 10.55
N ILE A 41 12.20 12.62 10.86
CA ILE A 41 12.76 11.44 10.18
C ILE A 41 11.93 10.18 10.46
N VAL A 42 11.47 10.00 11.70
CA VAL A 42 10.59 8.88 12.06
C VAL A 42 9.26 8.98 11.32
N ALA A 43 8.65 10.17 11.27
CA ALA A 43 7.41 10.41 10.54
C ALA A 43 7.55 10.12 9.03
N PHE A 44 8.66 10.55 8.41
CA PHE A 44 8.97 10.21 7.02
C PHE A 44 9.13 8.70 6.82
N SER A 45 9.88 8.03 7.70
CA SER A 45 10.09 6.57 7.62
C SER A 45 8.78 5.79 7.69
N ILE A 46 7.87 6.21 8.58
CA ILE A 46 6.52 5.62 8.70
C ILE A 46 5.71 5.87 7.43
N HIS A 47 5.77 7.07 6.85
CA HIS A 47 5.09 7.39 5.58
C HIS A 47 5.62 6.52 4.43
N MET A 48 6.93 6.35 4.30
CA MET A 48 7.54 5.50 3.29
C MET A 48 7.17 4.02 3.46
N LEU A 49 7.17 3.51 4.71
CA LEU A 49 6.73 2.15 5.02
C LEU A 49 5.29 1.91 4.58
N ASN A 50 4.37 2.80 4.98
CA ASN A 50 2.96 2.67 4.62
C ASN A 50 2.72 2.80 3.11
N THR A 51 3.44 3.70 2.45
CA THR A 51 3.19 4.00 1.03
C THR A 51 3.79 2.94 0.11
N TYR A 52 5.01 2.47 0.38
CA TYR A 52 5.75 1.62 -0.55
C TYR A 52 5.93 0.18 -0.10
N VAL A 53 6.13 -0.07 1.20
CA VAL A 53 6.38 -1.43 1.70
C VAL A 53 5.09 -2.21 1.79
N VAL A 54 4.03 -1.60 2.35
CA VAL A 54 2.72 -2.25 2.49
C VAL A 54 2.11 -2.57 1.11
N GLN A 55 2.20 -1.65 0.14
CA GLN A 55 1.71 -1.91 -1.21
C GLN A 55 2.45 -3.07 -1.89
N LYS A 56 3.78 -3.12 -1.75
CA LYS A 56 4.59 -4.21 -2.31
C LYS A 56 4.30 -5.55 -1.64
N GLU A 57 4.10 -5.56 -0.32
CA GLU A 57 3.67 -6.77 0.40
C GLU A 57 2.27 -7.23 -0.03
N ILE A 58 1.36 -6.31 -0.33
CA ILE A 58 0.03 -6.63 -0.87
C ILE A 58 0.14 -7.21 -2.29
N GLU A 59 0.99 -6.65 -3.15
CA GLU A 59 1.25 -7.19 -4.50
C GLU A 59 1.84 -8.60 -4.45
N GLU A 60 2.84 -8.82 -3.59
CA GLU A 60 3.41 -10.15 -3.35
C GLU A 60 2.39 -11.10 -2.69
N GLY A 61 1.57 -10.61 -1.76
CA GLY A 61 0.49 -11.36 -1.12
C GLY A 61 -0.61 -11.76 -2.10
N LEU A 62 -0.96 -10.88 -3.05
CA LEU A 62 -1.87 -11.17 -4.16
C LEU A 62 -1.33 -12.25 -5.09
N SER A 63 -0.01 -12.35 -5.23
CA SER A 63 0.65 -13.38 -6.03
C SER A 63 0.69 -14.76 -5.35
N LYS A 64 0.54 -14.81 -4.02
CA LYS A 64 0.61 -16.04 -3.20
C LYS A 64 -0.78 -16.47 -2.74
N GLN A 65 -1.28 -17.58 -3.31
CA GLN A 65 -2.50 -18.32 -2.96
C GLN A 65 -3.79 -17.49 -2.68
N PRO A 66 -4.83 -17.60 -3.54
CA PRO A 66 -6.09 -16.91 -3.30
C PRO A 66 -6.76 -17.43 -2.03
N CYS A 67 -7.26 -16.53 -1.19
CA CYS A 67 -8.19 -16.83 -0.09
C CYS A 67 -7.64 -17.67 1.08
N GLY A 68 -6.32 -17.73 1.24
CA GLY A 68 -5.69 -18.25 2.46
C GLY A 68 -5.94 -17.35 3.67
N SER A 69 -5.81 -17.89 4.88
CA SER A 69 -5.98 -17.13 6.15
C SER A 69 -4.98 -15.99 6.33
N SER A 70 -3.88 -15.99 5.58
CA SER A 70 -2.88 -14.92 5.52
C SER A 70 -3.01 -14.02 4.29
N SER A 71 -3.94 -14.31 3.38
CA SER A 71 -4.16 -13.50 2.18
C SER A 71 -5.04 -12.28 2.52
N PRO A 72 -4.85 -11.12 1.87
CA PRO A 72 -5.72 -9.97 2.06
C PRO A 72 -7.21 -10.31 1.86
N GLN A 73 -7.51 -11.19 0.91
CA GLN A 73 -8.87 -11.67 0.62
C GLN A 73 -9.47 -12.49 1.77
N GLY A 74 -8.68 -13.34 2.43
CA GLY A 74 -9.13 -14.14 3.56
C GLY A 74 -9.18 -13.37 4.89
N VAL A 75 -8.39 -12.29 5.02
CA VAL A 75 -8.34 -11.47 6.23
C VAL A 75 -9.39 -10.35 6.21
N CYS A 76 -9.64 -9.75 5.04
CA CYS A 76 -10.45 -8.54 4.90
C CYS A 76 -11.91 -8.79 4.52
N TYR A 77 -12.30 -10.04 4.26
CA TYR A 77 -13.68 -10.42 4.00
C TYR A 77 -14.12 -11.56 4.92
N ASN A 78 -15.39 -11.53 5.33
CA ASN A 78 -16.02 -12.63 6.04
C ASN A 78 -16.61 -13.59 5.01
N LEU A 79 -15.77 -14.42 4.42
CA LEU A 79 -16.15 -15.37 3.38
C LEU A 79 -15.57 -16.74 3.69
N ASP A 80 -16.37 -17.77 3.44
CA ASP A 80 -15.83 -19.13 3.37
C ASP A 80 -14.81 -19.22 2.23
N ARG A 81 -13.74 -19.99 2.46
CA ARG A 81 -12.64 -20.15 1.51
C ARG A 81 -13.13 -20.58 0.13
N THR A 82 -14.08 -21.51 0.07
CA THR A 82 -14.67 -22.02 -1.18
C THR A 82 -15.41 -20.93 -1.95
N VAL A 83 -16.13 -20.05 -1.25
CA VAL A 83 -16.85 -18.91 -1.85
C VAL A 83 -15.86 -17.88 -2.38
N CYS A 84 -14.79 -17.60 -1.62
CA CYS A 84 -13.74 -16.69 -2.04
C CYS A 84 -12.98 -17.23 -3.28
N GLU A 85 -12.60 -18.50 -3.29
CA GLU A 85 -11.92 -19.12 -4.43
C GLU A 85 -12.82 -19.18 -5.68
N SER A 86 -14.11 -19.48 -5.49
CA SER A 86 -15.10 -19.47 -6.57
C SER A 86 -15.26 -18.06 -7.17
N ALA A 87 -15.44 -17.04 -6.33
CA ALA A 87 -15.54 -15.66 -6.79
C ALA A 87 -14.26 -15.20 -7.49
N TRP A 88 -13.09 -15.54 -6.96
CA TRP A 88 -11.79 -15.25 -7.57
C TRP A 88 -11.65 -15.90 -8.95
N ASN A 89 -12.04 -17.15 -9.12
CA ASN A 89 -11.91 -17.87 -10.39
C ASN A 89 -12.96 -17.42 -11.43
N SER A 90 -14.15 -17.01 -10.99
CA SER A 90 -15.24 -16.56 -11.88
C SER A 90 -14.86 -15.34 -12.75
N VAL A 91 -13.90 -14.53 -12.28
CA VAL A 91 -13.46 -13.30 -12.95
C VAL A 91 -12.10 -13.44 -13.67
N ASP A 92 -11.46 -14.62 -13.60
CA ASP A 92 -10.10 -14.85 -14.09
C ASP A 92 -9.96 -14.59 -15.60
N GLN A 93 -10.85 -15.18 -16.39
CA GLN A 93 -10.78 -15.10 -17.85
C GLN A 93 -11.03 -13.67 -18.34
N GLY A 94 -12.05 -12.99 -17.80
CA GLY A 94 -12.36 -11.61 -18.13
C GLY A 94 -11.26 -10.60 -17.75
N CYS A 95 -10.42 -10.92 -16.77
CA CYS A 95 -9.26 -10.10 -16.40
C CYS A 95 -8.02 -10.40 -17.24
N LYS A 96 -7.83 -11.65 -17.68
CA LYS A 96 -6.77 -12.01 -18.64
C LYS A 96 -7.02 -11.38 -20.00
N ASP A 97 -8.26 -11.36 -20.46
CA ASP A 97 -8.64 -10.73 -21.72
C ASP A 97 -8.42 -9.22 -21.71
N GLU A 98 -8.67 -8.57 -20.57
CA GLU A 98 -8.44 -7.13 -20.36
C GLU A 98 -6.94 -6.78 -20.26
N ALA A 99 -6.11 -7.72 -19.77
CA ALA A 99 -4.65 -7.57 -19.71
C ALA A 99 -3.91 -7.95 -21.01
N ALA A 100 -4.55 -8.72 -21.91
CA ALA A 100 -3.99 -9.15 -23.19
C ALA A 100 -3.51 -8.01 -24.13
N PRO A 101 -4.19 -6.85 -24.26
CA PRO A 101 -3.67 -5.75 -25.07
C PRO A 101 -2.41 -5.11 -24.46
N VAL A 102 -2.34 -4.97 -23.13
CA VAL A 102 -1.16 -4.45 -22.43
C VAL A 102 0.05 -5.34 -22.66
N LEU A 103 -0.18 -6.66 -22.73
CA LEU A 103 0.83 -7.67 -23.04
C LEU A 103 1.42 -7.56 -24.44
N LYS A 104 0.61 -7.20 -25.43
CA LYS A 104 1.08 -6.97 -26.79
C LYS A 104 2.01 -5.76 -26.88
N GLU A 105 1.77 -4.75 -26.06
CA GLU A 105 2.59 -3.53 -26.02
C GLU A 105 3.82 -3.66 -25.10
N ARG A 106 3.76 -4.49 -24.05
CA ARG A 106 4.85 -4.68 -23.07
C ARG A 106 5.02 -6.16 -22.69
N PRO A 107 5.72 -6.96 -23.51
CA PRO A 107 5.91 -8.39 -23.25
C PRO A 107 6.74 -8.71 -21.99
N GLY A 108 7.44 -7.72 -21.42
CA GLY A 108 8.18 -7.85 -20.15
C GLY A 108 7.41 -7.41 -18.90
N ALA A 109 6.15 -6.98 -19.03
CA ALA A 109 5.35 -6.58 -17.88
C ALA A 109 4.98 -7.80 -17.02
N LEU A 110 5.03 -7.64 -15.68
CA LEU A 110 4.54 -8.65 -14.75
C LEU A 110 3.01 -8.72 -14.86
N ILE A 111 2.52 -9.73 -15.58
CA ILE A 111 1.08 -9.96 -15.84
C ILE A 111 0.34 -10.33 -14.56
N GLY A 112 1.00 -11.09 -13.68
CA GLY A 112 0.41 -11.62 -12.45
C GLY A 112 -0.23 -10.54 -11.58
N PRO A 113 0.50 -9.48 -11.20
CA PRO A 113 -0.04 -8.37 -10.42
C PRO A 113 -1.22 -7.65 -11.09
N ILE A 114 -1.16 -7.40 -12.40
CA ILE A 114 -2.23 -6.70 -13.15
C ILE A 114 -3.51 -7.55 -13.15
N VAL A 115 -3.40 -8.83 -13.49
CA VAL A 115 -4.53 -9.76 -13.51
C VAL A 115 -5.09 -9.92 -12.09
N ASN A 116 -4.23 -10.10 -11.08
CA ASN A 116 -4.68 -10.25 -9.70
C ASN A 116 -5.35 -9.00 -9.14
N ARG A 117 -4.89 -7.80 -9.51
CA ARG A 117 -5.54 -6.54 -9.13
C ARG A 117 -6.92 -6.42 -9.79
N CYS A 118 -7.04 -6.77 -11.08
CA CYS A 118 -8.33 -6.82 -11.77
C CYS A 118 -9.29 -7.80 -11.08
N LYS A 119 -8.82 -9.01 -10.76
CA LYS A 119 -9.62 -10.04 -10.09
C LYS A 119 -10.07 -9.57 -8.71
N ALA A 120 -9.16 -9.00 -7.92
CA ALA A 120 -9.46 -8.44 -6.61
C ALA A 120 -10.54 -7.34 -6.69
N ARG A 121 -10.44 -6.43 -7.67
CA ARG A 121 -11.42 -5.36 -7.88
C ARG A 121 -12.79 -5.88 -8.32
N ARG A 122 -12.83 -6.86 -9.23
CA ARG A 122 -14.11 -7.44 -9.69
C ARG A 122 -14.76 -8.28 -8.60
N MET A 123 -13.98 -9.03 -7.82
CA MET A 123 -14.45 -9.77 -6.66
C MET A 123 -15.03 -8.83 -5.60
N ASP A 124 -14.32 -7.75 -5.30
CA ASP A 124 -14.77 -6.74 -4.35
C ASP A 124 -16.12 -6.13 -4.72
N LYS A 125 -16.36 -5.80 -6.00
CA LYS A 125 -17.65 -5.28 -6.46
C LYS A 125 -18.83 -6.20 -6.11
N VAL A 126 -18.61 -7.52 -6.15
CA VAL A 126 -19.64 -8.52 -5.85
C VAL A 126 -19.76 -8.76 -4.35
N LEU A 127 -18.64 -8.70 -3.62
CA LEU A 127 -18.54 -9.10 -2.20
C LEU A 127 -18.38 -7.92 -1.25
N ARG A 128 -18.63 -6.69 -1.70
CA ARG A 128 -18.42 -5.45 -0.94
C ARG A 128 -19.12 -5.46 0.42
N TYR A 129 -20.29 -6.08 0.50
CA TYR A 129 -21.07 -6.20 1.73
C TYR A 129 -20.46 -7.18 2.76
N ASN A 130 -19.53 -8.04 2.34
CA ASN A 130 -18.82 -8.99 3.20
C ASN A 130 -17.46 -8.46 3.70
N ARG A 131 -17.10 -7.20 3.40
CA ARG A 131 -15.88 -6.59 3.94
C ARG A 131 -15.95 -6.54 5.46
N ILE A 132 -14.93 -7.07 6.13
CA ILE A 132 -14.75 -6.98 7.59
C ILE A 132 -13.45 -6.26 7.90
N LYS A 133 -13.39 -5.62 9.09
CA LYS A 133 -12.17 -4.99 9.59
C LYS A 133 -11.54 -3.99 8.60
N ALA A 134 -12.37 -3.24 7.88
CA ALA A 134 -11.94 -2.19 6.94
C ALA A 134 -11.06 -1.12 7.60
N ASP A 135 -11.09 -1.06 8.93
CA ASP A 135 -10.34 -0.11 9.74
C ASP A 135 -8.92 -0.57 10.06
N THR A 136 -8.59 -1.85 9.83
CA THR A 136 -7.21 -2.34 10.01
C THR A 136 -6.30 -1.82 8.91
N ALA A 137 -5.06 -1.49 9.26
CA ALA A 137 -4.10 -0.90 8.33
C ALA A 137 -3.92 -1.73 7.04
N LEU A 138 -3.87 -3.07 7.17
CA LEU A 138 -3.74 -3.99 6.05
C LEU A 138 -4.96 -3.96 5.12
N CYS A 139 -6.18 -4.04 5.67
CA CYS A 139 -7.38 -4.04 4.86
C CYS A 139 -7.68 -2.69 4.22
N ARG A 140 -7.38 -1.59 4.92
CA ARG A 140 -7.46 -0.25 4.34
C ARG A 140 -6.50 -0.11 3.16
N ALA A 141 -5.23 -0.48 3.33
CA ALA A 141 -4.26 -0.43 2.25
C ALA A 141 -4.64 -1.35 1.07
N TYR A 142 -5.21 -2.52 1.35
CA TYR A 142 -5.72 -3.43 0.31
C TYR A 142 -6.91 -2.83 -0.45
N PHE A 143 -7.89 -2.25 0.25
CA PHE A 143 -9.04 -1.60 -0.38
C PHE A 143 -8.63 -0.37 -1.18
N ASP A 144 -7.72 0.46 -0.64
CA ASP A 144 -7.16 1.59 -1.35
C ASP A 144 -6.40 1.13 -2.61
N TYR A 145 -5.66 0.02 -2.55
CA TYR A 145 -4.94 -0.54 -3.70
C TYR A 145 -5.88 -1.02 -4.82
N ILE A 146 -7.03 -1.64 -4.50
CA ILE A 146 -7.99 -2.09 -5.51
C ILE A 146 -8.88 -0.95 -6.05
N ASP A 147 -9.17 0.06 -5.22
CA ASP A 147 -10.05 1.17 -5.57
C ASP A 147 -9.31 2.26 -6.38
N ASN A 148 -8.00 2.42 -6.14
CA ASN A 148 -7.18 3.38 -6.88
C ASN A 148 -6.82 2.80 -8.27
N PRO A 149 -7.04 3.51 -9.39
CA PRO A 149 -6.75 3.01 -10.74
C PRO A 149 -5.28 3.15 -11.17
N ASN A 150 -4.44 3.76 -10.34
CA ASN A 150 -3.03 4.04 -10.66
C ASN A 150 -2.12 2.89 -10.26
#